data_AF-A0A1F6DBD5-F1
#
_entry.id   AF-A0A1F6DBD5-F1
#
_cell.length_a   1.000
_cell.length_b   1.000
_cell.length_c   1.000
_cell.angle_alpha   90.00
_cell.angle_beta   90.00
_cell.angle_gamma   90.00
#
_symmetry.space_group_name_H-M   'P 1'
#
loop_
_entity.id
_entity.type
_entity.pdbx_description
1 polymer ?
#
loop_
_entity_poly.entity_id
_entity_poly.type
_entity_poly.pdbx_seq_one_letter_code
_entity_poly.pdbx_strand_id
1 'polypeptide(L)'
;MKMAGIRLLLVIVSYVLAYFLGAYLGILYTFLFPASVTGSLPDAAANWLIGVPTALVVFIFFFLTLAGGKYKYWWIGISLIPAIWFYTMFDLLHIYFPIILGLIAWGLGTMAHKTLQKLHPLFMARIS
;
A
#
# COMPACT_ATOMS: atom_id res chain seq x y z
N MET A 1 23.53 7.56 -19.05
CA MET A 1 23.39 6.91 -17.72
C MET A 1 22.54 7.66 -16.68
N LYS A 2 22.04 8.89 -16.90
CA LYS A 2 21.44 9.70 -15.82
C LYS A 2 19.99 9.34 -15.42
N MET A 3 19.12 8.92 -16.34
CA MET A 3 17.70 8.63 -16.00
C MET A 3 17.42 7.16 -15.66
N ALA A 4 18.08 6.21 -16.33
CA ALA A 4 17.88 4.78 -16.08
C ALA A 4 18.34 4.38 -14.66
N GLY A 5 19.48 4.90 -14.20
CA GLY A 5 19.99 4.62 -12.85
C GLY A 5 19.07 5.13 -11.74
N ILE A 6 18.50 6.34 -11.89
CA ILE A 6 17.56 6.90 -10.91
C ILE A 6 16.26 6.08 -10.86
N ARG A 7 15.73 5.67 -12.02
CA ARG A 7 14.54 4.81 -12.07
C ARG A 7 14.78 3.47 -11.39
N LEU A 8 15.93 2.84 -11.66
CA LEU A 8 16.31 1.59 -11.01
C LEU A 8 16.42 1.77 -9.49
N LEU A 9 17.07 2.84 -9.03
CA LEU A 9 17.18 3.15 -7.60
C LEU A 9 15.81 3.34 -6.95
N LEU A 10 14.89 4.07 -7.60
CA LEU A 10 13.53 4.26 -7.10
C LEU A 10 12.77 2.94 -6.99
N VAL A 11 12.93 2.03 -7.95
CA VAL A 11 12.31 0.70 -7.91
C VAL A 11 12.88 -0.11 -6.73
N ILE A 12 14.21 -0.12 -6.56
CA ILE A 12 14.86 -0.84 -5.45
C ILE A 12 14.39 -0.28 -4.11
N VAL A 13 14.42 1.04 -3.93
CA VAL A 13 13.97 1.69 -2.70
C VAL A 13 12.50 1.40 -2.43
N SER A 14 11.65 1.48 -3.45
CA SER A 14 10.23 1.15 -3.32
C SER A 14 10.02 -0.30 -2.89
N TYR A 15 10.80 -1.24 -3.44
CA TYR A 15 10.74 -2.64 -3.08
C TYR A 15 11.16 -2.90 -1.63
N VAL A 16 12.25 -2.26 -1.19
CA VAL A 16 12.73 -2.34 0.20
C VAL A 16 11.71 -1.74 1.17
N LEU A 17 11.15 -0.58 0.86
CA LEU A 17 10.09 0.04 1.67
C LEU A 17 8.85 -0.85 1.73
N ALA A 18 8.46 -1.46 0.60
CA ALA A 18 7.35 -2.38 0.57
C ALA A 18 7.59 -3.64 1.40
N TYR A 19 8.83 -4.14 1.41
CA TYR A 19 9.21 -5.27 2.24
C TYR A 19 9.02 -4.97 3.72
N PHE A 20 9.58 -3.84 4.19
CA PHE A 20 9.47 -3.47 5.60
C PHE A 20 8.04 -3.09 6.00
N LEU A 21 7.30 -2.40 5.14
CA LEU A 21 5.90 -2.05 5.41
C LEU A 21 5.03 -3.31 5.50
N GLY A 22 5.23 -4.26 4.59
CA GLY A 22 4.55 -5.56 4.63
C GLY A 22 4.83 -6.30 5.93
N ALA A 23 6.10 -6.45 6.31
CA ALA A 23 6.48 -7.10 7.56
C ALA A 23 5.85 -6.40 8.79
N TYR A 24 5.93 -5.06 8.86
CA TYR A 24 5.39 -4.30 9.97
C TYR A 24 3.86 -4.42 10.09
N LEU A 25 3.14 -4.27 8.97
CA LEU A 25 1.68 -4.38 8.96
C LEU A 25 1.21 -5.80 9.25
N GLY A 26 1.99 -6.81 8.84
CA GLY A 26 1.77 -8.20 9.22
C GLY A 26 1.87 -8.43 10.71
N ILE A 27 2.95 -7.95 11.34
CA ILE A 27 3.14 -8.02 12.80
C ILE A 27 2.01 -7.28 13.52
N LEU A 28 1.66 -6.07 13.05
CA LEU A 28 0.57 -5.29 13.63
C LEU A 28 -0.78 -6.03 13.53
N TYR A 29 -1.06 -6.65 12.39
CA TYR A 29 -2.27 -7.45 12.20
C TYR A 29 -2.30 -8.62 13.18
N THR A 30 -1.23 -9.41 13.27
CA THR A 30 -1.16 -10.58 14.17
C THR A 30 -1.24 -10.19 15.63
N PHE A 31 -0.70 -9.02 15.99
CA PHE A 31 -0.83 -8.47 17.34
C PHE A 31 -2.29 -8.12 17.69
N LEU A 32 -3.05 -7.57 16.73
CA LEU A 32 -4.45 -7.18 16.92
C LEU A 32 -5.41 -8.38 16.82
N PHE A 33 -5.08 -9.36 15.99
CA PHE A 33 -5.92 -10.52 15.68
C PHE A 33 -5.14 -11.84 15.83
N PRO A 34 -4.61 -12.16 17.02
CA PRO A 34 -3.76 -13.34 17.18
C PRO A 34 -4.48 -14.64 16.82
N ALA A 35 -5.80 -14.70 17.07
CA ALA A 35 -6.63 -15.88 16.79
C ALA A 35 -6.91 -16.12 15.28
N SER A 36 -6.73 -15.13 14.40
CA SER A 36 -6.91 -15.33 12.95
C SER A 36 -5.66 -15.88 12.27
N VAL A 37 -4.53 -15.85 12.97
CA VAL A 37 -3.21 -16.27 12.46
C VAL A 37 -2.76 -17.60 13.08
N THR A 38 -3.53 -18.18 14.00
CA THR A 38 -3.24 -19.49 14.59
C THR A 38 -3.35 -20.59 13.53
N GLY A 39 -2.22 -21.19 13.17
CA GLY A 39 -2.14 -22.22 12.14
C GLY A 39 -0.79 -22.94 12.12
N SER A 40 -0.59 -23.80 11.12
CA SER A 40 0.63 -24.60 10.93
C SER A 40 1.81 -23.84 10.31
N LEU A 41 1.63 -22.55 9.98
CA LEU A 41 2.68 -21.72 9.40
C LEU A 41 3.58 -21.13 10.49
N PRO A 42 4.90 -21.00 10.24
CA PRO A 42 5.76 -20.20 11.11
C PRO A 42 5.27 -18.75 11.19
N ASP A 43 5.33 -18.13 12.37
CA ASP A 43 4.85 -16.76 12.63
C ASP A 43 5.37 -15.74 11.60
N ALA A 44 6.66 -15.85 11.24
CA ALA A 44 7.27 -14.98 10.24
C ALA A 44 6.59 -15.09 8.87
N ALA A 45 6.25 -16.31 8.43
CA ALA A 45 5.58 -16.54 7.15
C ALA A 45 4.13 -16.06 7.19
N ALA A 46 3.43 -16.28 8.31
CA ALA A 46 2.05 -15.85 8.49
C ALA A 46 1.94 -14.31 8.50
N ASN A 47 2.83 -13.63 9.24
CA ASN A 47 2.94 -12.17 9.23
C ASN A 47 3.19 -11.64 7.82
N TRP A 48 4.09 -12.27 7.07
CA TRP A 48 4.39 -11.88 5.69
C TRP A 48 3.21 -12.05 4.75
N LEU A 49 2.50 -13.18 4.84
CA LEU A 49 1.38 -13.52 3.98
C LEU A 49 0.22 -12.51 4.12
N ILE A 50 -0.04 -12.05 5.34
CA ILE A 50 -1.09 -11.05 5.62
C ILE A 50 -0.58 -9.63 5.37
N GLY A 51 0.69 -9.38 5.70
CA GLY A 51 1.33 -8.08 5.58
C GLY A 51 1.42 -7.56 4.14
N VAL A 52 1.73 -8.44 3.18
CA VAL A 52 1.91 -8.06 1.77
C VAL A 52 0.63 -7.49 1.14
N PRO A 53 -0.53 -8.17 1.19
CA PRO A 53 -1.81 -7.63 0.74
C PRO A 53 -2.17 -6.32 1.45
N THR A 54 -1.90 -6.22 2.76
CA THR A 54 -2.17 -5.01 3.53
C THR A 54 -1.33 -3.82 3.03
N ALA A 55 -0.02 -4.04 2.84
CA ALA A 55 0.89 -3.02 2.34
C ALA A 55 0.54 -2.60 0.91
N LEU A 56 0.09 -3.54 0.06
CA LEU A 56 -0.40 -3.25 -1.28
C LEU A 56 -1.54 -2.24 -1.24
N VAL A 57 -2.54 -2.45 -0.37
CA VAL A 57 -3.67 -1.52 -0.20
C VAL A 57 -3.17 -0.13 0.18
N VAL A 58 -2.27 -0.04 1.16
CA VAL A 58 -1.68 1.23 1.59
C VAL A 58 -0.97 1.95 0.44
N PHE A 59 -0.13 1.25 -0.32
CA PHE A 59 0.59 1.87 -1.44
C PHE A 59 -0.33 2.33 -2.56
N ILE A 60 -1.32 1.52 -2.94
CA ILE A 60 -2.28 1.86 -3.99
C ILE A 60 -3.01 3.15 -3.61
N PHE A 61 -3.59 3.19 -2.41
CA PHE A 61 -4.32 4.37 -1.96
C PHE A 61 -3.39 5.58 -1.82
N PHE A 62 -2.21 5.43 -1.22
CA PHE A 62 -1.29 6.54 -1.01
C PHE A 62 -0.76 7.10 -2.34
N PHE A 63 -0.13 6.28 -3.18
CA PHE A 63 0.57 6.76 -4.37
C PHE A 63 -0.36 7.19 -5.49
N LEU A 64 -1.48 6.48 -5.74
CA LEU A 64 -2.42 6.92 -6.78
C LEU A 64 -3.18 8.18 -6.36
N THR A 65 -3.44 8.36 -5.06
CA THR A 65 -4.02 9.61 -4.57
C THR A 65 -3.01 10.75 -4.62
N LEU A 66 -1.74 10.47 -4.30
CA LEU A 66 -0.64 11.42 -4.38
C LEU A 66 -0.39 11.91 -5.82
N ALA A 67 -0.33 10.99 -6.78
CA ALA A 67 -0.12 11.32 -8.19
C ALA A 67 -1.29 12.15 -8.75
N GLY A 68 -2.51 11.85 -8.32
CA GLY A 68 -3.70 12.51 -8.83
C GLY A 68 -4.12 11.94 -10.19
N GLY A 69 -4.68 12.78 -11.05
CA GLY A 69 -5.14 12.39 -12.39
C GLY A 69 -6.64 12.13 -12.51
N LYS A 70 -7.17 12.24 -13.73
CA LYS A 70 -8.61 12.18 -14.05
C LYS A 70 -9.26 10.84 -13.68
N TYR A 71 -8.51 9.74 -13.80
CA TYR A 71 -9.01 8.37 -13.62
C TYR A 71 -8.42 7.66 -12.40
N LYS A 72 -7.92 8.41 -11.41
CA LYS A 72 -7.22 7.82 -10.26
C LYS A 72 -8.03 6.77 -9.50
N TYR A 73 -9.33 7.01 -9.30
CA TYR A 73 -10.20 6.07 -8.58
C TYR A 73 -10.46 4.79 -9.37
N TRP A 74 -10.47 4.87 -10.70
CA TRP A 74 -10.56 3.71 -11.58
C TRP A 74 -9.32 2.83 -11.43
N TRP A 75 -8.12 3.44 -11.46
CA TRP A 75 -6.86 2.72 -11.26
C TRP A 75 -6.70 2.16 -9.85
N ILE A 76 -7.19 2.86 -8.82
CA ILE A 76 -7.26 2.32 -7.46
C ILE A 76 -8.14 1.07 -7.45
N GLY A 77 -9.34 1.14 -8.02
CA GLY A 77 -10.26 -0.01 -8.07
C GLY A 77 -9.63 -1.24 -8.75
N ILE A 78 -9.02 -1.06 -9.92
CA ILE A 78 -8.34 -2.15 -10.64
C ILE A 78 -7.17 -2.70 -9.82
N SER A 79 -6.34 -1.84 -9.25
CA SER A 79 -5.13 -2.27 -8.53
C SER A 79 -5.46 -3.00 -7.24
N LEU A 80 -6.64 -2.75 -6.64
CA LEU A 80 -7.08 -3.42 -5.42
C LEU A 80 -7.57 -4.86 -5.66
N ILE A 81 -7.84 -5.27 -6.90
CA ILE A 81 -8.39 -6.61 -7.21
C ILE A 81 -7.59 -7.75 -6.54
N PRO A 82 -6.24 -7.80 -6.60
CA PRO A 82 -5.48 -8.86 -5.96
C PRO A 82 -5.62 -8.88 -4.43
N ALA A 83 -5.64 -7.71 -3.78
CA ALA A 83 -5.83 -7.62 -2.34
C ALA A 83 -7.26 -8.02 -1.94
N ILE A 84 -8.27 -7.54 -2.68
CA ILE A 84 -9.68 -7.91 -2.45
C ILE A 84 -9.84 -9.43 -2.55
N TRP A 85 -9.30 -10.04 -3.62
CA TRP A 85 -9.34 -11.48 -3.81
C TRP A 85 -8.65 -12.25 -2.66
N PHE A 86 -7.52 -11.75 -2.17
CA PHE A 86 -6.85 -12.33 -1.01
C PHE A 86 -7.75 -12.30 0.23
N TYR A 87 -8.28 -11.14 0.62
CA TYR A 87 -9.09 -11.04 1.85
C TYR A 87 -10.40 -11.81 1.74
N THR A 88 -11.06 -11.83 0.58
CA THR A 88 -12.32 -12.59 0.44
C THR A 88 -12.12 -14.10 0.54
N MET A 89 -10.94 -14.62 0.19
CA MET A 89 -10.64 -16.05 0.23
C MET A 89 -10.04 -16.50 1.57
N PHE A 90 -9.16 -15.70 2.16
CA PHE A 90 -8.37 -16.12 3.32
C PHE A 90 -8.82 -15.50 4.64
N ASP A 91 -9.43 -14.31 4.62
CA ASP A 91 -9.71 -13.58 5.85
C ASP A 91 -10.81 -12.51 5.67
N LEU A 92 -12.02 -12.98 5.39
CA LEU A 92 -13.15 -12.10 5.13
C LEU A 92 -13.57 -11.32 6.39
N LEU A 93 -13.40 -11.91 7.58
CA LEU A 93 -13.82 -11.31 8.84
C LEU A 93 -13.05 -10.02 9.15
N HIS A 94 -11.78 -9.93 8.78
CA HIS A 94 -10.94 -8.77 9.08
C HIS A 94 -10.72 -7.86 7.87
N ILE A 95 -11.58 -7.94 6.85
CA ILE A 95 -11.51 -7.06 5.66
C ILE A 95 -11.59 -5.57 6.00
N TYR A 96 -12.15 -5.21 7.16
CA TYR A 96 -12.19 -3.82 7.64
C TYR A 96 -10.79 -3.27 7.96
N PHE A 97 -9.84 -4.12 8.35
CA PHE A 97 -8.47 -3.69 8.70
C PHE A 97 -7.74 -3.04 7.51
N PRO A 98 -7.58 -3.70 6.34
CA PRO A 98 -7.00 -3.05 5.17
C PRO A 98 -7.83 -1.88 4.66
N ILE A 99 -9.16 -1.87 4.84
CA ILE A 99 -10.01 -0.73 4.48
C ILE A 99 -9.64 0.51 5.31
N ILE A 100 -9.53 0.38 6.64
CA ILE A 100 -9.15 1.48 7.54
C ILE A 100 -7.77 2.01 7.16
N LEU A 101 -6.80 1.13 6.93
CA LEU A 101 -5.45 1.52 6.50
C LEU A 101 -5.46 2.20 5.13
N GLY A 102 -6.29 1.72 4.19
CA GLY A 102 -6.51 2.36 2.91
C GLY A 102 -7.07 3.78 3.03
N LEU A 103 -8.02 4.01 3.94
CA LEU A 103 -8.57 5.34 4.22
C LEU A 103 -7.52 6.28 4.84
N ILE A 104 -6.70 5.78 5.78
CA ILE A 104 -5.58 6.54 6.35
C ILE A 104 -4.59 6.92 5.25
N ALA A 105 -4.19 5.94 4.42
CA ALA A 105 -3.28 6.14 3.30
C ALA A 105 -3.82 7.14 2.26
N TRP A 106 -5.13 7.08 1.98
CA TRP A 106 -5.82 8.03 1.11
C TRP A 106 -5.80 9.45 1.68
N GLY A 107 -6.05 9.61 2.98
CA GLY A 107 -5.97 10.89 3.69
C GLY A 107 -4.56 11.49 3.61
N LEU A 108 -3.54 10.69 3.93
CA LEU A 108 -2.13 11.08 3.82
C LEU A 108 -1.75 11.43 2.38
N GLY A 109 -2.15 10.62 1.40
CA GLY A 109 -1.91 10.87 -0.02
C GLY A 109 -2.56 12.17 -0.49
N THR A 110 -3.77 12.47 -0.02
CA THR A 110 -4.47 13.74 -0.31
C THR A 110 -3.74 14.94 0.28
N MET A 111 -3.28 14.84 1.53
CA MET A 111 -2.50 15.90 2.18
C MET A 111 -1.18 16.14 1.45
N ALA A 112 -0.48 15.07 1.09
CA ALA A 112 0.78 15.14 0.36
C ALA A 112 0.58 15.72 -1.05
N HIS A 113 -0.47 15.32 -1.78
CA HIS A 113 -0.83 15.90 -3.08
C HIS A 113 -1.01 17.42 -3.00
N LYS A 114 -1.87 17.87 -2.06
CA LYS A 114 -2.14 19.30 -1.87
C LYS A 114 -0.89 20.09 -1.48
N THR A 115 -0.02 19.49 -0.66
CA THR A 115 1.23 20.12 -0.21
C THR A 115 2.22 20.23 -1.36
N LEU A 116 2.43 19.17 -2.13
CA LEU A 116 3.32 19.18 -3.30
C LEU A 116 2.81 20.09 -4.41
N GLN A 117 1.49 20.16 -4.62
CA GLN A 117 0.92 21.08 -5.59
C GLN A 117 1.20 22.55 -5.24
N LYS A 118 1.24 22.89 -3.94
CA LYS A 118 1.59 24.23 -3.46
C LYS A 118 3.10 24.51 -3.52
N LEU A 119 3.92 23.56 -3.06
CA LEU A 119 5.37 23.77 -2.91
C LEU A 119 6.16 23.52 -4.21
N HIS A 120 5.73 22.57 -5.03
CA HIS A 120 6.42 22.12 -6.23
C HIS A 120 5.46 21.88 -7.42
N PRO A 121 4.77 22.93 -7.91
CA PRO A 121 3.75 22.79 -8.97
C PRO A 121 4.30 22.22 -10.29
N LEU A 122 5.54 22.58 -10.66
CA LEU A 122 6.20 22.06 -11.88
C LEU A 122 6.50 20.56 -11.79
N PHE A 123 6.74 20.04 -10.59
CA PHE A 123 6.91 18.61 -10.37
C PHE A 123 5.58 17.88 -10.51
N MET A 124 4.52 18.42 -9.91
CA MET A 124 3.18 17.85 -9.99
C MET A 124 2.66 17.76 -11.42
N ALA A 125 2.87 18.80 -12.24
CA ALA A 125 2.48 18.80 -13.64
C ALA A 125 3.15 17.69 -14.49
N ARG A 126 4.25 17.09 -14.01
CA ARG A 126 4.95 16.00 -14.70
C ARG A 126 4.47 14.60 -14.31
N ILE A 127 3.80 14.47 -13.17
CA ILE A 127 3.40 13.17 -12.60
C ILE A 127 1.89 12.94 -12.58
N SER A 128 1.09 13.99 -12.85
CA SER A 128 -0.37 13.98 -12.87
C SER A 128 -0.98 13.51 -14.18
#